data_AF-A0A6H1R9M5-F1
#
_entry.id   AF-A0A6H1R9M5-F1
#
_cell.length_a   1.000
_cell.length_b   1.000
_cell.length_c   1.000
_cell.angle_alpha   90.00
_cell.angle_beta   90.00
_cell.angle_gamma   90.00
#
_symmetry.space_group_name_H-M   'P 1'
#
loop_
_entity.id
_entity.type
_entity.pdbx_description
1 polymer ?
#
loop_
_entity_poly.entity_id
_entity_poly.type
_entity_poly.pdbx_seq_one_letter_code
_entity_poly.pdbx_strand_id
1 'polypeptide(L)'
;MTEPSCAPITAECFPTPALILRTNDPTAQRSVRTFAHAQAETARSLHQMLTEGLRDARPRDIDMRIAALTTVFETAEDWRYRTASANPHSSGRYGADHAEQFNTPITDDNPNLFRIGEHERLREGAAWDPATRTYIGGAETPASRTMRWIGALAATRFADLPGTDVLSNRVTLTGRRVVGGMRLLRGSAAHHAAAEIAARIASRGGDPSHIVTDGDLIYTASAPEADRMAIFHNAMILLAEDHATPAAALTAWLQAVYLLYQAPRRKRGSDATIRTFLIAAGTYLLAHPPVLLHDIDLLAYVRPQEHFVAELRAAQSRVGADLRAGLGS
;
A
#
# COMPACT_ATOMS: atom_id res chain seq x y z
N MET A 1 -12.81 15.02 -35.83
CA MET A 1 -13.04 14.96 -34.38
C MET A 1 -11.71 14.64 -33.73
N THR A 2 -11.07 15.61 -33.08
CA THR A 2 -9.88 15.37 -32.26
C THR A 2 -10.33 14.58 -31.02
N GLU A 3 -9.78 13.39 -30.83
CA GLU A 3 -10.01 12.64 -29.59
C GLU A 3 -9.62 13.52 -28.39
N PRO A 4 -10.45 13.58 -27.33
CA PRO A 4 -10.09 14.31 -26.14
C PRO A 4 -8.77 13.74 -25.60
N SER A 5 -7.74 14.58 -25.56
CA SER A 5 -6.45 14.26 -24.96
C SER A 5 -6.67 13.71 -23.55
N CYS A 6 -6.28 12.46 -23.29
CA CYS A 6 -6.24 11.91 -21.94
C CYS A 6 -5.45 12.87 -21.03
N ALA A 7 -6.00 13.21 -19.86
CA ALA A 7 -5.27 14.02 -18.88
C ALA A 7 -3.95 13.32 -18.50
N PRO A 8 -2.84 14.06 -18.35
CA PRO A 8 -1.54 13.45 -18.07
C PRO A 8 -1.51 12.90 -16.63
N ILE A 9 -0.81 11.78 -16.42
CA ILE A 9 -0.48 11.32 -15.06
C ILE A 9 0.52 12.32 -14.45
N THR A 10 0.14 12.96 -13.34
CA THR A 10 0.97 13.95 -12.62
C THR A 10 1.29 13.49 -11.19
N ALA A 11 2.09 14.26 -10.46
CA ALA A 11 2.39 14.00 -9.05
C ALA A 11 1.14 14.04 -8.14
N GLU A 12 0.08 14.73 -8.56
CA GLU A 12 -1.18 14.82 -7.80
C GLU A 12 -1.91 13.48 -7.69
N CYS A 13 -1.67 12.56 -8.63
CA CYS A 13 -2.17 11.19 -8.56
C CYS A 13 -1.54 10.37 -7.41
N PHE A 14 -0.44 10.85 -6.82
CA PHE A 14 0.36 10.15 -5.80
C PHE A 14 0.39 10.94 -4.49
N PRO A 15 -0.73 11.00 -3.75
CA PRO A 15 -0.74 11.64 -2.46
C PRO A 15 0.29 10.99 -1.54
N THR A 16 1.21 11.81 -1.02
CA THR A 16 2.26 11.33 -0.11
C THR A 16 1.63 10.74 1.15
N PRO A 17 1.95 9.48 1.51
CA PRO A 17 1.45 8.88 2.75
C PRO A 17 1.86 9.70 3.96
N ALA A 18 0.93 9.94 4.89
CA ALA A 18 1.24 10.68 6.11
C ALA A 18 2.24 9.90 6.99
N LEU A 19 2.25 8.56 6.89
CA LEU A 19 3.19 7.69 7.61
C LEU A 19 4.68 8.01 7.37
N ILE A 20 5.03 8.53 6.18
CA ILE A 20 6.42 8.89 5.87
C ILE A 20 6.78 10.32 6.31
N LEU A 21 5.78 11.14 6.68
CA LEU A 21 5.96 12.50 7.17
C LEU A 21 6.17 12.49 8.71
N ARG A 22 7.39 12.14 9.12
CA ARG A 22 7.81 11.95 10.54
C ARG A 22 8.41 13.19 11.21
N THR A 23 8.20 14.37 10.63
CA THR A 23 8.71 15.66 11.10
C THR A 23 7.66 16.73 10.83
N ASN A 24 7.63 17.79 11.63
CA ASN A 24 6.81 18.96 11.38
C ASN A 24 7.52 20.03 10.54
N ASP A 25 8.82 19.86 10.20
CA ASP A 25 9.53 20.76 9.30
C ASP A 25 8.89 20.76 7.89
N PRO A 26 8.29 21.89 7.45
CA PRO A 26 7.68 21.97 6.13
C PRO A 26 8.68 21.74 4.99
N THR A 27 9.96 22.06 5.17
CA THR A 27 11.00 21.89 4.15
C THR A 27 11.34 20.42 3.96
N ALA A 28 11.61 19.69 5.05
CA ALA A 28 11.76 18.24 4.99
C ALA A 28 10.53 17.55 4.40
N GLN A 29 9.31 17.96 4.79
CA GLN A 29 8.09 17.38 4.19
C GLN A 29 7.97 17.66 2.69
N ARG A 30 8.31 18.88 2.22
CA ARG A 30 8.34 19.18 0.78
C ARG A 30 9.33 18.29 0.04
N SER A 31 10.51 18.06 0.61
CA SER A 31 11.51 17.15 0.03
C SER A 31 10.96 15.73 -0.11
N VAL A 32 10.31 15.20 0.92
CA VAL A 32 9.67 13.87 0.85
C VAL A 32 8.58 13.81 -0.23
N ARG A 33 7.77 14.86 -0.37
CA ARG A 33 6.72 14.94 -1.39
C ARG A 33 7.25 14.94 -2.83
N THR A 34 8.52 15.30 -3.04
CA THR A 34 9.11 15.28 -4.40
C THR A 34 9.15 13.88 -5.02
N PHE A 35 9.12 12.82 -4.19
CA PHE A 35 9.07 11.43 -4.67
C PHE A 35 7.84 11.14 -5.54
N ALA A 36 6.74 11.88 -5.35
CA ALA A 36 5.54 11.77 -6.19
C ALA A 36 5.81 12.07 -7.67
N HIS A 37 6.80 12.92 -7.99
CA HIS A 37 7.19 13.17 -9.37
C HIS A 37 7.85 11.95 -10.02
N ALA A 38 8.72 11.25 -9.30
CA ALA A 38 9.34 10.02 -9.78
C ALA A 38 8.30 8.91 -9.99
N GLN A 39 7.29 8.82 -9.10
CA GLN A 39 6.17 7.91 -9.28
C GLN A 39 5.35 8.25 -10.53
N ALA A 40 5.07 9.53 -10.78
CA ALA A 40 4.32 9.97 -11.95
C ALA A 40 5.06 9.71 -13.27
N GLU A 41 6.36 9.99 -13.32
CA GLU A 41 7.20 9.68 -14.47
C GLU A 41 7.23 8.18 -14.79
N THR A 42 7.41 7.36 -13.75
CA THR A 42 7.40 5.91 -13.89
C THR A 42 6.03 5.41 -14.33
N ALA A 43 4.94 5.89 -13.73
CA ALA A 43 3.59 5.50 -14.10
C ALA A 43 3.24 5.86 -15.55
N ARG A 44 3.74 6.98 -16.09
CA ARG A 44 3.60 7.30 -17.54
C ARG A 44 4.32 6.27 -18.41
N SER A 45 5.53 5.89 -18.04
CA SER A 45 6.32 4.88 -18.77
C SER A 45 5.64 3.50 -18.73
N LEU A 46 5.12 3.10 -17.57
CA LEU A 46 4.36 1.86 -17.39
C LEU A 46 3.03 1.87 -18.15
N HIS A 47 2.34 3.01 -18.19
CA HIS A 47 1.12 3.17 -18.97
C HIS A 47 1.38 3.01 -20.47
N GLN A 48 2.48 3.59 -20.98
CA GLN A 48 2.90 3.40 -22.36
C GLN A 48 3.21 1.93 -22.65
N MET A 49 4.01 1.28 -21.80
CA MET A 49 4.33 -0.15 -21.90
C MET A 49 3.07 -1.02 -21.93
N LEU A 50 2.10 -0.73 -21.08
CA LEU A 50 0.83 -1.45 -21.04
C LEU A 50 0.02 -1.22 -22.32
N THR A 51 -0.06 0.02 -22.80
CA THR A 51 -0.77 0.37 -24.05
C THR A 51 -0.16 -0.32 -25.26
N GLU A 52 1.17 -0.37 -25.34
CA GLU A 52 1.89 -1.06 -26.41
C GLU A 52 1.73 -2.58 -26.32
N GLY A 53 1.90 -3.16 -25.12
CA GLY A 53 1.78 -4.60 -24.89
C GLY A 53 0.37 -5.15 -25.10
N LEU A 54 -0.66 -4.29 -24.99
CA LEU A 54 -2.06 -4.65 -25.20
C LEU A 54 -2.63 -4.20 -26.55
N ARG A 55 -1.83 -3.58 -27.43
CA ARG A 55 -2.30 -3.02 -28.71
C ARG A 55 -2.99 -4.07 -29.59
N ASP A 56 -2.39 -5.25 -29.68
CA ASP A 56 -2.88 -6.35 -30.52
C ASP A 56 -3.69 -7.40 -29.72
N ALA A 57 -3.83 -7.18 -28.40
CA ALA A 57 -4.52 -8.10 -27.51
C ALA A 57 -6.03 -7.98 -27.66
N ARG A 58 -6.67 -9.02 -28.19
CA ARG A 58 -8.13 -9.06 -28.24
C ARG A 58 -8.66 -9.23 -26.82
N PRO A 59 -9.88 -8.73 -26.53
CA PRO A 59 -10.57 -8.99 -25.27
C PRO A 59 -10.59 -10.46 -24.81
N ARG A 60 -10.62 -11.40 -25.77
CA ARG A 60 -10.65 -12.84 -25.50
C ARG A 60 -9.30 -13.44 -25.13
N ASP A 61 -8.20 -12.70 -25.35
CA ASP A 61 -6.83 -13.16 -25.08
C ASP A 61 -6.46 -12.89 -23.62
N ILE A 62 -7.30 -13.36 -22.68
CA ILE A 62 -7.22 -13.00 -21.26
C ILE A 62 -5.85 -13.34 -20.64
N ASP A 63 -5.27 -14.49 -21.00
CA ASP A 63 -3.97 -14.92 -20.49
C ASP A 63 -2.84 -13.98 -20.93
N MET A 64 -2.89 -13.50 -22.18
CA MET A 64 -1.92 -12.54 -22.69
C MET A 64 -2.07 -11.19 -21.99
N ARG A 65 -3.31 -10.77 -21.73
CA ARG A 65 -3.62 -9.52 -21.02
C ARG A 65 -3.13 -9.57 -19.57
N ILE A 66 -3.34 -10.70 -18.88
CA ILE A 66 -2.82 -10.96 -17.52
C ILE A 66 -1.28 -10.93 -17.53
N ALA A 67 -0.64 -11.56 -18.51
CA ALA A 67 0.82 -11.59 -18.62
C ALA A 67 1.41 -10.18 -18.83
N ALA A 68 0.78 -9.35 -19.67
CA ALA A 68 1.19 -7.96 -19.87
C ALA A 68 1.07 -7.13 -18.58
N LEU A 69 -0.06 -7.22 -17.87
CA LEU A 69 -0.25 -6.54 -16.59
C LEU A 69 0.75 -7.00 -15.52
N THR A 70 1.02 -8.30 -15.45
CA THR A 70 2.01 -8.87 -14.52
C THR A 70 3.41 -8.35 -14.83
N THR A 71 3.79 -8.29 -16.11
CA THR A 71 5.08 -7.75 -16.56
C THR A 71 5.24 -6.27 -16.18
N VAL A 72 4.19 -5.47 -16.35
CA VAL A 72 4.19 -4.05 -15.94
C VAL A 72 4.30 -3.91 -14.42
N PHE A 73 3.62 -4.76 -13.65
CA PHE A 73 3.76 -4.79 -12.18
C PHE A 73 5.19 -5.12 -11.76
N GLU A 74 5.81 -6.13 -12.36
CA GLU A 74 7.20 -6.53 -12.05
C GLU A 74 8.21 -5.47 -12.47
N THR A 75 7.95 -4.74 -13.56
CA THR A 75 8.73 -3.56 -13.93
C THR A 75 8.64 -2.46 -12.87
N ALA A 76 7.48 -2.29 -12.23
CA ALA A 76 7.31 -1.37 -11.10
C ALA A 76 8.05 -1.84 -9.83
N GLU A 77 8.16 -3.15 -9.60
CA GLU A 77 9.02 -3.71 -8.54
C GLU A 77 10.49 -3.40 -8.80
N ASP A 78 10.97 -3.67 -10.01
CA ASP A 78 12.36 -3.42 -10.43
C ASP A 78 12.71 -1.92 -10.33
N TRP A 79 11.84 -1.05 -10.83
CA TRP A 79 12.01 0.40 -10.68
C TRP A 79 12.19 0.78 -9.21
N ARG A 80 11.37 0.23 -8.32
CA ARG A 80 11.42 0.57 -6.90
C ARG A 80 12.72 0.09 -6.26
N TYR A 81 13.20 -1.11 -6.63
CA TYR A 81 14.50 -1.63 -6.22
C TYR A 81 15.62 -0.72 -6.70
N ARG A 82 15.72 -0.44 -8.01
CA ARG A 82 16.75 0.46 -8.58
C ARG A 82 16.77 1.84 -7.94
N THR A 83 15.59 2.40 -7.66
CA THR A 83 15.46 3.69 -6.96
C THR A 83 16.03 3.65 -5.54
N ALA A 84 15.86 2.52 -4.83
CA ALA A 84 16.46 2.32 -3.51
C ALA A 84 17.99 2.15 -3.61
N SER A 85 18.46 1.34 -4.57
CA SER A 85 19.89 1.07 -4.78
C SER A 85 20.68 2.32 -5.15
N ALA A 86 20.07 3.24 -5.90
CA ALA A 86 20.69 4.52 -6.26
C ALA A 86 20.82 5.51 -5.08
N ASN A 87 20.12 5.27 -3.96
CA ASN A 87 20.09 6.18 -2.80
C ASN A 87 20.33 5.44 -1.48
N PRO A 88 21.48 4.76 -1.29
CA PRO A 88 21.73 3.89 -0.15
C PRO A 88 21.68 4.63 1.21
N HIS A 89 22.03 5.92 1.22
CA HIS A 89 22.09 6.74 2.43
C HIS A 89 20.78 7.46 2.81
N SER A 90 19.76 7.45 1.93
CA SER A 90 18.49 8.17 2.15
C SER A 90 17.68 7.66 3.34
N SER A 91 18.03 6.49 3.87
CA SER A 91 17.27 5.83 4.93
C SER A 91 17.90 5.93 6.32
N GLY A 92 19.12 6.50 6.44
CA GLY A 92 19.83 6.90 7.67
C GLY A 92 20.05 5.82 8.76
N ARG A 93 19.46 4.64 8.61
CA ARG A 93 19.24 3.68 9.70
C ARG A 93 19.42 2.22 9.29
N TYR A 94 19.62 1.95 8.00
CA TYR A 94 19.79 0.60 7.47
C TYR A 94 21.18 0.45 6.88
N GLY A 95 21.78 -0.72 7.08
CA GLY A 95 23.12 -1.05 6.60
C GLY A 95 23.21 -1.16 5.07
N ALA A 96 24.39 -1.57 4.58
CA ALA A 96 24.71 -1.67 3.15
C ALA A 96 23.69 -2.48 2.33
N ASP A 97 23.05 -3.49 2.92
CA ASP A 97 22.07 -4.37 2.25
C ASP A 97 20.63 -3.83 2.27
N HIS A 98 20.44 -2.53 2.52
CA HIS A 98 19.10 -1.93 2.60
C HIS A 98 18.28 -2.14 1.32
N ALA A 99 18.94 -2.01 0.15
CA ALA A 99 18.29 -2.16 -1.14
C ALA A 99 17.78 -3.59 -1.38
N GLU A 100 18.49 -4.61 -0.92
CA GLU A 100 18.08 -6.02 -1.07
C GLU A 100 16.75 -6.34 -0.38
N GLN A 101 16.37 -5.54 0.63
CA GLN A 101 15.06 -5.69 1.28
C GLN A 101 13.88 -5.35 0.34
N PHE A 102 14.12 -4.64 -0.76
CA PHE A 102 13.13 -4.40 -1.80
C PHE A 102 12.95 -5.61 -2.74
N ASN A 103 13.96 -6.48 -2.85
CA ASN A 103 13.86 -7.75 -3.57
C ASN A 103 13.42 -8.91 -2.69
N THR A 104 13.52 -8.78 -1.37
CA THR A 104 13.16 -9.85 -0.43
C THR A 104 11.66 -10.19 -0.53
N PRO A 105 11.30 -11.43 -0.95
CA PRO A 105 9.91 -11.84 -1.03
C PRO A 105 9.30 -12.00 0.37
N ILE A 106 7.99 -11.82 0.44
CA ILE A 106 7.19 -12.23 1.60
C ILE A 106 6.88 -13.71 1.44
N THR A 107 7.14 -14.50 2.48
CA THR A 107 6.87 -15.95 2.56
C THR A 107 6.11 -16.25 3.86
N ASP A 108 5.65 -17.49 4.03
CA ASP A 108 4.97 -17.90 5.27
C ASP A 108 5.89 -17.98 6.49
N ASP A 109 7.16 -18.31 6.28
CA ASP A 109 8.20 -18.26 7.33
C ASP A 109 8.70 -16.85 7.62
N ASN A 110 8.42 -15.92 6.70
CA ASN A 110 8.82 -14.53 6.82
C ASN A 110 7.65 -13.63 6.42
N PRO A 111 6.55 -13.58 7.22
CA PRO A 111 5.43 -12.70 6.95
C PRO A 111 5.85 -11.24 7.13
N ASN A 112 5.25 -10.35 6.34
CA ASN A 112 5.40 -8.92 6.57
C ASN A 112 4.63 -8.54 7.83
N LEU A 113 5.32 -7.99 8.82
CA LEU A 113 4.74 -7.58 10.10
C LEU A 113 4.92 -6.07 10.24
N PHE A 114 3.85 -5.36 10.54
CA PHE A 114 3.89 -3.91 10.67
C PHE A 114 3.08 -3.45 11.89
N ARG A 115 3.71 -2.66 12.77
CA ARG A 115 3.04 -2.19 13.99
C ARG A 115 2.03 -1.10 13.64
N ILE A 116 0.79 -1.38 14.04
CA ILE A 116 -0.40 -0.56 14.20
C ILE A 116 -0.43 0.51 15.29
N GLY A 117 -1.22 1.57 15.17
CA GLY A 117 -1.74 2.28 16.36
C GLY A 117 -0.78 3.25 17.02
N GLU A 118 -0.91 3.39 18.34
CA GLU A 118 -0.08 4.33 19.07
C GLU A 118 1.39 3.91 18.95
N HIS A 119 2.18 4.83 18.39
CA HIS A 119 3.58 4.63 18.10
C HIS A 119 4.33 5.94 18.39
N GLU A 120 4.65 6.16 19.65
CA GLU A 120 5.20 7.39 20.22
C GLU A 120 6.55 7.76 19.60
N ARG A 121 7.30 6.74 19.14
CA ARG A 121 8.50 6.89 18.30
C ARG A 121 8.29 7.78 17.06
N LEU A 122 7.07 7.86 16.52
CA LEU A 122 6.76 8.68 15.35
C LEU A 122 6.55 10.15 15.70
N ARG A 123 6.55 10.51 16.98
CA ARG A 123 6.55 11.90 17.44
C ARG A 123 7.95 12.49 17.28
N GLU A 124 8.01 13.74 16.87
CA GLU A 124 9.25 14.45 16.63
C GLU A 124 9.92 14.80 17.97
N GLY A 125 11.17 14.37 18.14
CA GLY A 125 11.90 14.55 19.41
C GLY A 125 11.51 13.58 20.53
N ALA A 126 10.76 12.50 20.25
CA ALA A 126 10.50 11.46 21.24
C ALA A 126 11.80 10.77 21.68
N ALA A 127 11.92 10.51 22.98
CA ALA A 127 13.08 9.85 23.58
C ALA A 127 12.70 8.46 24.10
N TRP A 128 13.63 7.52 24.04
CA TRP A 128 13.45 6.21 24.66
C TRP A 128 13.56 6.32 26.19
N ASP A 129 12.59 5.78 26.91
CA ASP A 129 12.62 5.63 28.36
C ASP A 129 12.90 4.17 28.74
N PRO A 130 14.09 3.85 29.30
CA PRO A 130 14.42 2.49 29.69
C PRO A 130 13.55 1.95 30.84
N ALA A 131 12.97 2.82 31.68
CA ALA A 131 12.16 2.38 32.82
C ALA A 131 10.82 1.80 32.39
N THR A 132 10.16 2.47 31.44
CA THR A 132 8.86 2.05 30.89
C THR A 132 8.98 1.26 29.59
N ARG A 133 10.20 1.12 29.04
CA ARG A 133 10.49 0.44 27.76
C ARG A 133 9.62 0.95 26.60
N THR A 134 9.31 2.24 26.62
CA THR A 134 8.58 2.93 25.55
C THR A 134 9.22 4.26 25.20
N TYR A 135 8.67 4.93 24.19
CA TYR A 135 9.06 6.28 23.80
C TYR A 135 8.18 7.31 24.51
N ILE A 136 8.79 8.33 25.12
CA ILE A 136 8.10 9.41 25.83
C ILE A 136 8.36 10.77 25.20
N GLY A 137 7.43 11.71 25.43
CA GLY A 137 7.53 13.10 24.95
C GLY A 137 7.34 13.25 23.43
N GLY A 138 7.94 14.30 22.89
CA GLY A 138 7.90 14.65 21.46
C GLY A 138 6.61 15.33 21.00
N ALA A 139 6.70 16.05 19.87
CA ALA A 139 5.58 16.71 19.22
C ALA A 139 4.87 15.77 18.22
N GLU A 140 3.55 15.87 18.12
CA GLU A 140 2.80 15.08 17.14
C GLU A 140 3.19 15.44 15.71
N THR A 141 3.45 14.41 14.90
CA THR A 141 3.69 14.50 13.46
C THR A 141 2.49 13.96 12.68
N PRO A 142 2.36 14.25 11.37
CA PRO A 142 1.36 13.60 10.52
C PRO A 142 1.38 12.06 10.61
N ALA A 143 2.59 11.47 10.66
CA ALA A 143 2.74 10.02 10.82
C ALA A 143 2.14 9.51 12.14
N SER A 144 2.45 10.18 13.27
CA SER A 144 1.94 9.75 14.59
C SER A 144 0.42 9.85 14.70
N ARG A 145 -0.19 10.91 14.16
CA ARG A 145 -1.66 11.08 14.15
C ARG A 145 -2.36 10.05 13.29
N THR A 146 -1.81 9.80 12.10
CA THR A 146 -2.35 8.80 11.16
C THR A 146 -2.29 7.41 11.74
N MET A 147 -1.16 7.03 12.35
CA MET A 147 -1.01 5.71 12.95
C MET A 147 -1.95 5.49 14.14
N ARG A 148 -2.14 6.51 15.00
CA ARG A 148 -3.15 6.46 16.07
C ARG A 148 -4.56 6.24 15.50
N TRP A 149 -4.94 7.00 14.47
CA TRP A 149 -6.25 6.86 13.82
C TRP A 149 -6.44 5.48 13.17
N ILE A 150 -5.45 4.99 12.43
CA ILE A 150 -5.46 3.65 11.82
C ILE A 150 -5.55 2.56 12.89
N GLY A 151 -4.86 2.71 14.03
CA GLY A 151 -4.98 1.78 15.15
C GLY A 151 -6.36 1.77 15.78
N ALA A 152 -6.99 2.95 15.93
CA ALA A 152 -8.37 3.03 16.40
C ALA A 152 -9.32 2.31 15.43
N LEU A 153 -9.15 2.47 14.11
CA LEU A 153 -9.90 1.71 13.11
C LEU A 153 -9.66 0.20 13.20
N ALA A 154 -8.43 -0.23 13.47
CA ALA A 154 -8.12 -1.65 13.67
C ALA A 154 -8.75 -2.19 14.97
N ALA A 155 -8.75 -1.42 16.05
CA ALA A 155 -9.32 -1.82 17.33
C ALA A 155 -10.84 -2.05 17.25
N THR A 156 -11.57 -1.23 16.49
CA THR A 156 -13.03 -1.43 16.31
C THR A 156 -13.37 -2.76 15.63
N ARG A 157 -12.46 -3.30 14.81
CA ARG A 157 -12.64 -4.60 14.15
C ARG A 157 -12.71 -5.77 15.14
N PHE A 158 -12.20 -5.59 16.34
CA PHE A 158 -12.22 -6.59 17.40
C PHE A 158 -13.30 -6.34 18.47
N ALA A 159 -14.03 -5.23 18.41
CA ALA A 159 -14.98 -4.83 19.44
C ALA A 159 -16.06 -5.90 19.69
N ASP A 160 -16.56 -6.50 18.61
CA ASP A 160 -17.61 -7.52 18.66
C ASP A 160 -17.06 -8.97 18.68
N LEU A 161 -15.75 -9.14 18.87
CA LEU A 161 -15.05 -10.43 18.80
C LEU A 161 -14.22 -10.69 20.07
N PRO A 162 -14.85 -10.82 21.25
CA PRO A 162 -14.14 -11.03 22.51
C PRO A 162 -13.29 -12.31 22.46
N GLY A 163 -12.07 -12.25 23.01
CA GLY A 163 -11.13 -13.38 23.01
C GLY A 163 -10.44 -13.69 21.68
N THR A 164 -10.80 -12.99 20.59
CA THR A 164 -10.11 -13.15 19.29
C THR A 164 -8.85 -12.30 19.24
N ASP A 165 -7.68 -12.91 19.11
CA ASP A 165 -6.38 -12.20 18.99
C ASP A 165 -5.90 -12.03 17.54
N VAL A 166 -6.48 -12.78 16.59
CA VAL A 166 -6.13 -12.74 15.17
C VAL A 166 -7.41 -12.60 14.35
N LEU A 167 -7.45 -11.58 13.49
CA LEU A 167 -8.56 -11.33 12.58
C LEU A 167 -8.04 -11.18 11.15
N SER A 168 -8.43 -12.09 10.25
CA SER A 168 -8.15 -11.96 8.81
C SER A 168 -9.19 -11.09 8.13
N ASN A 169 -8.76 -10.19 7.24
CA ASN A 169 -9.68 -9.61 6.26
C ASN A 169 -10.25 -10.71 5.38
N ARG A 170 -11.57 -10.70 5.16
CA ARG A 170 -12.22 -11.60 4.21
C ARG A 170 -12.12 -10.97 2.83
N VAL A 171 -11.49 -11.65 1.89
CA VAL A 171 -11.27 -11.16 0.54
C VAL A 171 -12.09 -11.99 -0.43
N THR A 172 -13.03 -11.35 -1.11
CA THR A 172 -13.86 -11.96 -2.15
C THR A 172 -13.16 -11.81 -3.50
N LEU A 173 -12.87 -12.95 -4.12
CA LEU A 173 -12.28 -13.09 -5.45
C LEU A 173 -13.39 -13.22 -6.51
N THR A 174 -13.02 -13.15 -7.80
CA THR A 174 -13.92 -13.51 -8.90
C THR A 174 -14.51 -14.90 -8.69
N GLY A 175 -15.76 -15.11 -9.12
CA GLY A 175 -16.51 -16.34 -8.85
C GLY A 175 -17.00 -16.50 -7.40
N ARG A 176 -16.94 -15.44 -6.57
CA ARG A 176 -17.41 -15.40 -5.17
C ARG A 176 -16.63 -16.30 -4.19
N ARG A 177 -15.47 -16.81 -4.58
CA ARG A 177 -14.56 -17.50 -3.67
C ARG A 177 -14.05 -16.50 -2.62
N VAL A 178 -14.05 -16.88 -1.35
CA VAL A 178 -13.52 -16.05 -0.25
C VAL A 178 -12.24 -16.68 0.28
N VAL A 179 -11.19 -15.86 0.44
CA VAL A 179 -9.89 -16.25 1.01
C VAL A 179 -9.48 -15.29 2.13
N GLY A 180 -8.43 -15.66 2.88
CA GLY A 180 -7.86 -14.81 3.93
C GLY A 180 -6.95 -13.73 3.34
N GLY A 181 -7.19 -12.48 3.69
CA GLY A 181 -6.33 -11.34 3.37
C GLY A 181 -5.35 -11.01 4.49
N MET A 182 -4.92 -9.75 4.52
CA MET A 182 -4.11 -9.18 5.60
C MET A 182 -4.77 -9.47 6.96
N ARG A 183 -3.96 -9.79 7.95
CA ARG A 183 -4.40 -10.12 9.31
C ARG A 183 -4.13 -8.96 10.24
N LEU A 184 -5.07 -8.69 11.14
CA LEU A 184 -4.88 -7.86 12.33
C LEU A 184 -4.54 -8.78 13.50
N LEU A 185 -3.52 -8.41 14.25
CA LEU A 185 -3.07 -9.10 15.45
C LEU A 185 -3.21 -8.16 16.64
N ARG A 186 -3.73 -8.66 17.76
CA ARG A 186 -3.74 -7.98 19.06
C ARG A 186 -3.36 -8.96 20.17
N GLY A 187 -3.27 -8.47 21.41
CA GLY A 187 -3.08 -9.32 22.58
C GLY A 187 -1.86 -10.23 22.44
N SER A 188 -2.04 -11.51 22.71
CA SER A 188 -0.94 -12.49 22.67
C SER A 188 -0.30 -12.56 21.27
N ALA A 189 -1.09 -12.54 20.20
CA ALA A 189 -0.58 -12.61 18.83
C ALA A 189 0.27 -11.38 18.45
N ALA A 190 -0.10 -10.19 18.92
CA ALA A 190 0.68 -8.98 18.71
C ALA A 190 2.00 -9.00 19.49
N HIS A 191 2.01 -9.52 20.73
CA HIS A 191 3.26 -9.69 21.49
C HIS A 191 4.22 -10.68 20.82
N HIS A 192 3.71 -11.79 20.28
CA HIS A 192 4.53 -12.72 19.51
C HIS A 192 5.13 -12.04 18.27
N ALA A 193 4.34 -11.26 17.52
CA ALA A 193 4.83 -10.50 16.37
C ALA A 193 5.91 -9.47 16.76
N ALA A 194 5.74 -8.79 17.89
CA ALA A 194 6.72 -7.85 18.41
C ALA A 194 8.05 -8.54 18.80
N ALA A 195 7.98 -9.67 19.49
CA ALA A 195 9.14 -10.50 19.83
C ALA A 195 9.85 -11.02 18.57
N GLU A 196 9.10 -11.46 17.57
CA GLU A 196 9.64 -11.92 16.29
C GLU A 196 10.38 -10.80 15.55
N ILE A 197 9.84 -9.57 15.52
CA ILE A 197 10.53 -8.42 14.94
C ILE A 197 11.82 -8.11 15.70
N ALA A 198 11.79 -8.12 17.04
CA ALA A 198 12.98 -7.89 17.85
C ALA A 198 14.06 -8.95 17.56
N ALA A 199 13.69 -10.23 17.46
CA ALA A 199 14.59 -11.32 17.11
C ALA A 199 15.18 -11.15 15.70
N ARG A 200 14.37 -10.76 14.70
CA ARG A 200 14.82 -10.48 13.32
C ARG A 200 15.79 -9.30 13.24
N ILE A 201 15.62 -8.28 14.09
CA ILE A 201 16.55 -7.14 14.16
C ILE A 201 17.88 -7.60 14.76
N ALA A 202 17.82 -8.34 15.88
CA ALA A 202 19.01 -8.87 16.54
C ALA A 202 19.82 -9.82 15.65
N SER A 203 19.15 -10.73 14.93
CA SER A 203 19.81 -11.70 14.05
C SER A 203 20.56 -11.06 12.87
N ARG A 204 20.26 -9.79 12.57
CA ARG A 204 20.93 -8.99 11.54
C ARG A 204 22.00 -8.05 12.11
N GLY A 205 22.34 -8.20 13.39
CA GLY A 205 23.27 -7.33 14.10
C GLY A 205 22.71 -5.94 14.44
N GLY A 206 21.40 -5.74 14.29
CA GLY A 206 20.74 -4.51 14.72
C GLY A 206 20.45 -4.50 16.23
N ASP A 207 20.22 -3.32 16.79
CA ASP A 207 19.87 -3.15 18.20
C ASP A 207 18.34 -3.26 18.42
N PRO A 208 17.86 -4.34 19.08
CA PRO A 208 16.45 -4.52 19.38
C PRO A 208 16.00 -3.80 20.66
N SER A 209 16.91 -3.17 21.42
CA SER A 209 16.60 -2.62 22.75
C SER A 209 15.52 -1.54 22.73
N HIS A 210 15.36 -0.87 21.60
CA HIS A 210 14.37 0.19 21.37
C HIS A 210 13.12 -0.29 20.60
N ILE A 211 12.76 -1.56 20.78
CA ILE A 211 11.50 -2.15 20.28
C ILE A 211 10.55 -2.34 21.46
N VAL A 212 9.41 -1.66 21.41
CA VAL A 212 8.33 -1.85 22.37
C VAL A 212 7.70 -3.21 22.12
N THR A 213 7.60 -4.03 23.16
CA THR A 213 7.12 -5.42 23.10
C THR A 213 5.95 -5.69 24.07
N ASP A 214 5.62 -4.71 24.89
CA ASP A 214 4.56 -4.69 25.89
C ASP A 214 3.47 -3.64 25.55
N GLY A 215 2.44 -3.58 26.40
CA GLY A 215 1.29 -2.68 26.24
C GLY A 215 0.26 -3.16 25.21
N ASP A 216 -0.68 -2.28 24.87
CA ASP A 216 -1.76 -2.58 23.93
C ASP A 216 -1.27 -2.51 22.48
N LEU A 217 -0.62 -3.58 22.03
CA LEU A 217 -0.07 -3.68 20.69
C LEU A 217 -1.11 -4.14 19.67
N ILE A 218 -1.09 -3.49 18.50
CA ILE A 218 -1.77 -3.98 17.30
C ILE A 218 -0.73 -4.11 16.19
N TYR A 219 -0.78 -5.21 15.45
CA TYR A 219 0.06 -5.43 14.27
C TYR A 219 -0.81 -5.81 13.06
N THR A 220 -0.30 -5.52 11.87
CA THR A 220 -0.75 -6.18 10.64
C THR A 220 0.24 -7.28 10.28
N ALA A 221 -0.28 -8.37 9.72
CA ALA A 221 0.52 -9.48 9.21
C ALA A 221 0.00 -9.92 7.85
N SER A 222 0.91 -10.11 6.88
CA SER A 222 0.54 -10.58 5.55
C SER A 222 -0.27 -11.88 5.60
N ALA A 223 -1.21 -12.04 4.65
CA ALA A 223 -1.95 -13.29 4.44
C ALA A 223 -0.99 -14.46 4.16
N PRO A 224 -1.41 -15.74 4.29
CA PRO A 224 -0.62 -16.88 3.82
C PRO A 224 -0.26 -16.80 2.34
N GLU A 225 0.83 -17.42 1.92
CA GLU A 225 1.40 -17.31 0.57
C GLU A 225 0.43 -17.75 -0.52
N ALA A 226 -0.21 -18.91 -0.33
CA ALA A 226 -1.21 -19.43 -1.26
C ALA A 226 -2.37 -18.43 -1.46
N ASP A 227 -2.82 -17.78 -0.39
CA ASP A 227 -3.89 -16.77 -0.46
C ASP A 227 -3.39 -15.49 -1.13
N ARG A 228 -2.18 -15.00 -0.81
CA ARG A 228 -1.59 -13.83 -1.50
C ARG A 228 -1.47 -14.06 -3.00
N MET A 229 -1.00 -15.24 -3.42
CA MET A 229 -0.90 -15.59 -4.84
C MET A 229 -2.27 -15.60 -5.52
N ALA A 230 -3.27 -16.21 -4.89
CA ALA A 230 -4.64 -16.23 -5.41
C ALA A 230 -5.22 -14.82 -5.52
N ILE A 231 -5.03 -13.98 -4.50
CA ILE A 231 -5.49 -12.57 -4.47
C ILE A 231 -4.80 -11.76 -5.58
N PHE A 232 -3.48 -11.84 -5.70
CA PHE A 232 -2.72 -11.11 -6.72
C PHE A 232 -3.15 -11.51 -8.13
N HIS A 233 -3.26 -12.82 -8.40
CA HIS A 233 -3.73 -13.32 -9.69
C HIS A 233 -5.14 -12.82 -10.01
N ASN A 234 -6.03 -12.78 -9.01
CA ASN A 234 -7.38 -12.27 -9.18
C ASN A 234 -7.43 -10.77 -9.47
N ALA A 235 -6.53 -9.98 -8.87
CA ALA A 235 -6.37 -8.57 -9.22
C ALA A 235 -5.97 -8.39 -10.69
N MET A 236 -5.06 -9.24 -11.19
CA MET A 236 -4.67 -9.22 -12.61
C MET A 236 -5.83 -9.61 -13.52
N ILE A 237 -6.64 -10.62 -13.16
CA ILE A 237 -7.85 -10.99 -13.92
C ILE A 237 -8.80 -9.80 -14.03
N LEU A 238 -9.13 -9.14 -12.91
CA LEU A 238 -10.04 -7.98 -12.89
C LEU A 238 -9.56 -6.84 -13.80
N LEU A 239 -8.27 -6.55 -13.79
CA LEU A 239 -7.67 -5.52 -14.63
C LEU A 239 -7.56 -5.95 -16.10
N ALA A 240 -7.47 -7.25 -16.37
CA ALA A 240 -7.35 -7.80 -17.71
C ALA A 240 -8.70 -7.95 -18.42
N GLU A 241 -9.80 -8.13 -17.68
CA GLU A 241 -11.13 -8.30 -18.27
C GLU A 241 -11.53 -7.13 -19.20
N ASP A 242 -12.35 -7.44 -20.19
CA ASP A 242 -12.99 -6.43 -21.03
C ASP A 242 -14.30 -5.98 -20.36
N HIS A 243 -14.37 -4.70 -20.05
CA HIS A 243 -15.43 -4.13 -19.24
C HIS A 243 -16.45 -3.44 -20.13
N ALA A 244 -17.66 -4.01 -20.20
CA ALA A 244 -18.74 -3.52 -21.06
C ALA A 244 -19.15 -2.05 -20.80
N THR A 245 -18.81 -1.50 -19.63
CA THR A 245 -19.14 -0.10 -19.28
C THR A 245 -18.02 0.55 -18.47
N PRO A 246 -17.89 1.90 -18.52
CA PRO A 246 -16.97 2.63 -17.65
C PRO A 246 -17.20 2.39 -16.15
N ALA A 247 -18.46 2.15 -15.73
CA ALA A 247 -18.79 1.85 -14.34
C ALA A 247 -18.29 0.46 -13.90
N ALA A 248 -18.32 -0.53 -14.81
CA ALA A 248 -17.75 -1.85 -14.58
C ALA A 248 -16.21 -1.76 -14.49
N ALA A 249 -15.58 -1.05 -15.42
CA ALA A 249 -14.14 -0.80 -15.45
C ALA A 249 -13.66 -0.13 -14.14
N LEU A 250 -14.38 0.91 -13.71
CA LEU A 250 -14.12 1.57 -12.43
C LEU A 250 -14.24 0.59 -11.26
N THR A 251 -15.30 -0.21 -11.23
CA THR A 251 -15.50 -1.19 -10.15
C THR A 251 -14.38 -2.23 -10.12
N ALA A 252 -13.96 -2.75 -11.27
CA ALA A 252 -12.85 -3.69 -11.36
C ALA A 252 -11.54 -3.07 -10.87
N TRP A 253 -11.24 -1.84 -11.26
CA TRP A 253 -10.06 -1.11 -10.76
C TRP A 253 -10.11 -0.92 -9.25
N LEU A 254 -11.23 -0.47 -8.69
CA LEU A 254 -11.41 -0.27 -7.23
C LEU A 254 -11.19 -1.57 -6.45
N GLN A 255 -11.69 -2.70 -6.97
CA GLN A 255 -11.48 -4.01 -6.37
C GLN A 255 -10.03 -4.45 -6.47
N ALA A 256 -9.40 -4.32 -7.65
CA ALA A 256 -8.00 -4.65 -7.86
C ALA A 256 -7.07 -3.84 -6.93
N VAL A 257 -7.40 -2.57 -6.66
CA VAL A 257 -6.68 -1.75 -5.67
C VAL A 257 -6.67 -2.44 -4.30
N TYR A 258 -7.84 -2.84 -3.80
CA TYR A 258 -7.93 -3.53 -2.52
C TYR A 258 -7.12 -4.84 -2.53
N LEU A 259 -7.31 -5.67 -3.56
CA LEU A 259 -6.64 -6.96 -3.69
C LEU A 259 -5.12 -6.83 -3.68
N LEU A 260 -4.54 -5.89 -4.44
CA LEU A 260 -3.09 -5.71 -4.49
C LEU A 260 -2.50 -5.32 -3.13
N TYR A 261 -3.21 -4.50 -2.35
CA TYR A 261 -2.78 -4.20 -0.98
C TYR A 261 -2.99 -5.36 0.00
N GLN A 262 -3.91 -6.29 -0.26
CA GLN A 262 -3.99 -7.53 0.52
C GLN A 262 -2.87 -8.54 0.17
N ALA A 263 -2.22 -8.39 -0.99
CA ALA A 263 -1.22 -9.32 -1.50
C ALA A 263 0.12 -8.66 -1.90
N PRO A 264 0.79 -7.90 -0.99
CA PRO A 264 2.13 -7.41 -1.27
C PRO A 264 3.09 -8.59 -1.47
N ARG A 265 3.95 -8.50 -2.49
CA ARG A 265 4.94 -9.54 -2.84
C ARG A 265 6.30 -9.35 -2.14
N ARG A 266 6.68 -8.10 -1.84
CA ARG A 266 7.99 -7.72 -1.30
C ARG A 266 7.92 -7.10 0.09
N LYS A 267 8.97 -7.28 0.89
CA LYS A 267 9.09 -6.75 2.26
C LYS A 267 9.13 -5.23 2.35
N ARG A 268 9.66 -4.57 1.31
CA ARG A 268 9.74 -3.10 1.23
C ARG A 268 9.29 -2.60 -0.12
N GLY A 269 8.84 -1.36 -0.13
CA GLY A 269 8.48 -0.66 -1.36
C GLY A 269 7.14 -1.05 -1.97
N SER A 270 6.43 -2.03 -1.39
CA SER A 270 5.14 -2.51 -1.91
C SER A 270 4.13 -1.39 -2.13
N ASP A 271 4.01 -0.43 -1.19
CA ASP A 271 3.09 0.69 -1.36
C ASP A 271 3.43 1.53 -2.61
N ALA A 272 4.68 1.99 -2.74
CA ALA A 272 5.12 2.78 -3.89
C ALA A 272 4.93 2.02 -5.22
N THR A 273 5.30 0.73 -5.26
CA THR A 273 5.11 -0.14 -6.42
C THR A 273 3.63 -0.27 -6.80
N ILE A 274 2.77 -0.61 -5.83
CA ILE A 274 1.33 -0.81 -6.05
C ILE A 274 0.68 0.48 -6.53
N ARG A 275 0.96 1.63 -5.90
CA ARG A 275 0.42 2.93 -6.34
C ARG A 275 0.82 3.24 -7.78
N THR A 276 2.11 3.13 -8.10
CA THR A 276 2.65 3.45 -9.43
C THR A 276 2.06 2.54 -10.51
N PHE A 277 1.93 1.24 -10.23
CA PHE A 277 1.24 0.30 -11.11
C PHE A 277 -0.26 0.63 -11.26
N LEU A 278 -0.97 0.85 -10.16
CA LEU A 278 -2.42 1.08 -10.18
C LEU A 278 -2.82 2.36 -10.91
N ILE A 279 -2.01 3.42 -10.81
CA ILE A 279 -2.24 4.63 -11.60
C ILE A 279 -2.03 4.33 -13.09
N ALA A 280 -0.95 3.64 -13.47
CA ALA A 280 -0.72 3.27 -14.87
C ALA A 280 -1.84 2.39 -15.45
N ALA A 281 -2.19 1.31 -14.75
CA ALA A 281 -3.25 0.39 -15.15
C ALA A 281 -4.64 1.06 -15.15
N GLY A 282 -4.89 1.92 -14.15
CA GLY A 282 -6.12 2.69 -14.05
C GLY A 282 -6.27 3.72 -15.16
N THR A 283 -5.20 4.43 -15.54
CA THR A 283 -5.23 5.36 -16.68
C THR A 283 -5.58 4.63 -17.97
N TYR A 284 -4.98 3.46 -18.20
CA TYR A 284 -5.29 2.63 -19.36
C TYR A 284 -6.76 2.20 -19.36
N LEU A 285 -7.25 1.69 -18.22
CA LEU A 285 -8.59 1.12 -18.12
C LEU A 285 -9.72 2.16 -18.10
N LEU A 286 -9.46 3.33 -17.51
CA LEU A 286 -10.48 4.38 -17.28
C LEU A 286 -10.37 5.54 -18.28
N ALA A 287 -9.36 5.53 -19.16
CA ALA A 287 -9.02 6.62 -20.08
C ALA A 287 -8.75 7.98 -19.41
N HIS A 288 -8.50 7.97 -18.10
CA HIS A 288 -8.04 9.11 -17.32
C HIS A 288 -7.29 8.62 -16.07
N PRO A 289 -6.33 9.38 -15.53
CA PRO A 289 -5.65 9.02 -14.29
C PRO A 289 -6.65 8.97 -13.12
N PRO A 290 -6.76 7.84 -12.40
CA PRO A 290 -7.54 7.81 -11.17
C PRO A 290 -6.79 8.49 -10.03
N VAL A 291 -7.48 8.76 -8.93
CA VAL A 291 -6.88 9.31 -7.71
C VAL A 291 -6.79 8.23 -6.63
N LEU A 292 -5.73 8.22 -5.84
CA LEU A 292 -5.60 7.31 -4.69
C LEU A 292 -5.95 8.04 -3.39
N LEU A 293 -6.37 7.29 -2.38
CA LEU A 293 -6.51 7.85 -1.03
C LEU A 293 -5.13 8.10 -0.42
N HIS A 294 -5.04 9.07 0.49
CA HIS A 294 -3.94 9.14 1.44
C HIS A 294 -3.92 7.85 2.28
N ASP A 295 -2.73 7.30 2.53
CA ASP A 295 -2.54 6.11 3.39
C ASP A 295 -3.41 4.90 2.98
N ILE A 296 -3.69 4.78 1.67
CA ILE A 296 -4.54 3.74 1.09
C ILE A 296 -4.10 2.31 1.45
N ASP A 297 -2.80 2.07 1.63
CA ASP A 297 -2.25 0.79 2.07
C ASP A 297 -2.71 0.45 3.49
N LEU A 298 -2.54 1.38 4.43
CA LEU A 298 -3.01 1.23 5.81
C LEU A 298 -4.53 1.04 5.87
N LEU A 299 -5.28 1.79 5.06
CA LEU A 299 -6.73 1.64 4.97
C LEU A 299 -7.14 0.26 4.46
N ALA A 300 -6.47 -0.25 3.43
CA ALA A 300 -6.71 -1.59 2.92
C ALA A 300 -6.39 -2.65 3.99
N TYR A 301 -5.32 -2.48 4.78
CA TYR A 301 -4.95 -3.45 5.80
C TYR A 301 -6.00 -3.57 6.93
N VAL A 302 -6.66 -2.47 7.30
CA VAL A 302 -7.56 -2.46 8.46
C VAL A 302 -9.05 -2.56 8.09
N ARG A 303 -9.44 -2.07 6.91
CA ARG A 303 -10.86 -2.02 6.51
C ARG A 303 -11.29 -3.31 5.80
N PRO A 304 -12.55 -3.74 6.01
CA PRO A 304 -13.15 -4.75 5.14
C PRO A 304 -13.31 -4.21 3.70
N GLN A 305 -13.25 -5.13 2.74
CA GLN A 305 -13.24 -4.87 1.30
C GLN A 305 -14.35 -3.89 0.85
N GLU A 306 -15.60 -4.14 1.26
CA GLU A 306 -16.75 -3.33 0.84
C GLU A 306 -16.62 -1.86 1.29
N HIS A 307 -16.20 -1.64 2.54
CA HIS A 307 -16.02 -0.28 3.07
C HIS A 307 -14.87 0.45 2.36
N PHE A 308 -13.76 -0.25 2.11
CA PHE A 308 -12.64 0.32 1.37
C PHE A 308 -13.04 0.74 -0.05
N VAL A 309 -13.73 -0.15 -0.77
CA VAL A 309 -14.17 0.10 -2.16
C VAL A 309 -15.18 1.25 -2.22
N ALA A 310 -16.11 1.32 -1.27
CA ALA A 310 -17.07 2.42 -1.19
C ALA A 310 -16.38 3.78 -0.95
N GLU A 311 -15.41 3.84 -0.04
CA GLU A 311 -14.64 5.05 0.26
C GLU A 311 -13.82 5.51 -0.95
N LEU A 312 -13.12 4.59 -1.61
CA LEU A 312 -12.33 4.92 -2.79
C LEU A 312 -13.21 5.34 -3.98
N ARG A 313 -14.39 4.72 -4.15
CA ARG A 313 -15.38 5.14 -5.15
C ARG A 313 -15.84 6.57 -4.92
N ALA A 314 -16.16 6.92 -3.68
CA ALA A 314 -16.57 8.28 -3.32
C ALA A 314 -15.48 9.31 -3.64
N ALA A 315 -14.21 8.95 -3.45
CA ALA A 315 -13.09 9.82 -3.84
C ALA A 315 -13.02 10.05 -5.36
N GLN A 316 -13.26 9.02 -6.18
CA GLN A 316 -13.31 9.19 -7.64
C GLN A 316 -14.43 10.13 -8.08
N SER A 317 -15.61 10.04 -7.44
CA SER A 317 -16.76 10.89 -7.79
C SER A 317 -16.53 12.37 -7.49
N ARG A 318 -15.82 12.72 -6.41
CA ARG A 318 -15.51 14.13 -6.07
C ARG A 318 -14.62 14.78 -7.12
N VAL A 319 -13.56 14.09 -7.52
CA VAL A 319 -12.63 14.57 -8.55
C VAL A 319 -13.35 14.78 -9.89
N GLY A 320 -14.24 13.84 -10.26
CA GLY A 320 -15.06 13.98 -11.45
C GLY A 320 -16.03 15.18 -11.41
N ALA A 321 -16.51 15.56 -10.23
CA ALA A 321 -17.37 16.73 -10.06
C ALA A 321 -16.55 18.04 -10.15
N ASP A 322 -15.38 18.10 -9.51
CA ASP A 322 -14.51 19.27 -9.49
C ASP A 322 -13.98 19.59 -10.91
N LEU A 323 -13.61 18.56 -11.68
CA LEU A 323 -13.18 18.73 -13.08
C LEU A 323 -14.31 19.26 -13.98
N ARG A 324 -15.57 18.87 -13.74
CA ARG A 324 -16.71 19.39 -14.49
C ARG A 324 -17.06 20.84 -14.10
N ALA A 325 -16.89 21.19 -12.83
CA ALA A 325 -17.13 22.54 -12.34
C ALA A 325 -16.07 23.54 -12.88
N GLY A 326 -14.80 23.14 -12.95
CA GLY A 326 -13.71 23.98 -13.46
C GLY A 326 -13.71 24.20 -14.98
N LEU A 327 -14.45 23.39 -15.75
CA LEU A 327 -14.63 23.57 -17.20
C LEU A 327 -15.87 24.43 -17.54
N GLY A 328 -16.67 24.81 -16.54
CA GLY A 328 -17.88 25.63 -16.68
C GLY A 328 -17.72 27.09 -16.27
N SER A 329 -16.49 27.53 -15.95
CA SER A 329 -16.12 28.92 -15.60
C SER A 329 -15.19 29.51 -16.65
#